data_AF-A0A9D1RMR1-F1
#
_entry.id   AF-A0A9D1RMR1-F1
#
_cell.length_a   1.000
_cell.length_b   1.000
_cell.length_c   1.000
_cell.angle_alpha   90.00
_cell.angle_beta   90.00
_cell.angle_gamma   90.00
#
_symmetry.space_group_name_H-M   'P 1'
#
loop_
_entity.id
_entity.type
_entity.pdbx_description
1 polymer ?
#
loop_
_entity_poly.entity_id
_entity_poly.type
_entity_poly.pdbx_seq_one_letter_code
_entity_poly.pdbx_strand_id
1 'polypeptide(L)'
;MMNRLRTMSRSRKIVLGILITLLVTTGLAVAVGSFRHTHIITVTRTTTADPNVMWHLWEDVPNRTDWDHGLDYIKLDDEFREGAAGTVKVDGQDPLDYEIIDVDPGIGFTDRFYSFAGTYTDWHHTINERPDGRHDVTWRLEASGPLSLISTPALKSIFGDEVPAAVDEFVELAEKRTAEED
;
A
#
# COMPACT_ATOMS: atom_id res chain seq x y z
N MET A 1 -5.81 -24.92 54.46
CA MET A 1 -5.86 -23.47 54.12
C MET A 1 -6.71 -23.30 52.88
N MET A 2 -8.04 -23.42 53.03
CA MET A 2 -9.04 -23.33 51.97
C MET A 2 -10.24 -22.56 52.53
N ASN A 3 -10.32 -21.26 52.29
CA ASN A 3 -11.57 -20.46 52.26
C ASN A 3 -11.27 -18.94 52.29
N ARG A 4 -11.04 -18.32 51.14
CA ARG A 4 -11.24 -16.86 50.98
C ARG A 4 -11.89 -16.53 49.63
N LEU A 5 -12.85 -17.35 49.20
CA LEU A 5 -13.72 -17.05 48.06
C LEU A 5 -15.18 -17.00 48.52
N ARG A 6 -15.49 -16.11 49.47
CA ARG A 6 -16.87 -15.77 49.81
C ARG A 6 -16.90 -14.40 50.47
N THR A 7 -17.04 -13.37 49.64
CA THR A 7 -18.07 -12.31 49.75
C THR A 7 -17.70 -11.12 48.86
N MET A 8 -18.16 -11.15 47.62
CA MET A 8 -18.38 -9.93 46.83
C MET A 8 -19.85 -9.92 46.40
N SER A 9 -20.55 -8.82 46.70
CA SER A 9 -21.96 -8.60 46.37
C SER A 9 -22.20 -8.72 44.86
N ARG A 10 -23.31 -9.36 44.48
CA ARG A 10 -23.74 -9.64 43.09
C ARG A 10 -23.65 -8.40 42.19
N SER A 11 -23.91 -7.20 42.71
CA SER A 11 -23.90 -5.94 41.97
C SER A 11 -22.50 -5.52 41.48
N ARG A 12 -21.44 -5.83 42.25
CA ARG A 12 -20.04 -5.51 41.86
C ARG A 12 -19.47 -6.45 40.80
N LYS A 13 -20.02 -7.67 40.68
CA LYS A 13 -19.62 -8.63 39.63
C LYS A 13 -20.20 -8.25 38.26
N ILE A 14 -21.37 -7.63 38.23
CA ILE A 14 -22.04 -7.19 36.99
C ILE A 14 -21.33 -5.96 36.39
N VAL A 15 -20.95 -4.99 37.23
CA VAL A 15 -20.24 -3.77 36.78
C VAL A 15 -18.84 -4.09 36.20
N LEU A 16 -18.11 -5.03 36.81
CA LEU A 16 -16.79 -5.44 36.32
C LEU A 16 -16.88 -6.30 35.05
N GLY A 17 -17.94 -7.11 34.91
CA GLY A 17 -18.22 -7.87 33.69
C GLY A 17 -18.52 -6.97 32.48
N ILE A 18 -19.31 -5.90 32.67
CA ILE A 18 -19.65 -4.96 31.59
C ILE A 18 -18.42 -4.16 31.13
N LEU A 19 -17.50 -3.80 32.03
CA LEU A 19 -16.25 -3.10 31.68
C LEU A 19 -15.27 -4.00 30.90
N ILE A 20 -15.18 -5.29 31.23
CA ILE A 20 -14.38 -6.25 30.48
C ILE A 20 -15.00 -6.54 29.11
N THR A 21 -16.33 -6.63 29.01
CA THR A 21 -16.99 -6.79 27.71
C THR A 21 -16.82 -5.54 26.84
N LEU A 22 -16.85 -4.32 27.40
CA LEU A 22 -16.59 -3.09 26.62
C LEU A 22 -15.13 -2.97 26.14
N LEU A 23 -14.16 -3.38 26.96
CA LEU A 23 -12.74 -3.42 26.58
C LEU A 23 -12.48 -4.51 25.52
N VAL A 24 -13.15 -5.66 25.63
CA VAL A 24 -13.06 -6.74 24.63
C VAL A 24 -13.77 -6.35 23.32
N THR A 25 -14.88 -5.62 23.35
CA THR A 25 -15.52 -5.15 22.10
C THR A 25 -14.72 -4.05 21.41
N THR A 26 -14.03 -3.20 22.17
CA THR A 26 -13.15 -2.18 21.59
C THR A 26 -11.86 -2.81 21.03
N GLY A 27 -11.26 -3.75 21.76
CA GLY A 27 -10.08 -4.50 21.29
C GLY A 27 -10.37 -5.42 20.10
N LEU A 28 -11.55 -6.03 20.03
CA LEU A 28 -11.95 -6.88 18.90
C LEU A 28 -12.29 -6.06 17.65
N ALA A 29 -12.83 -4.85 17.79
CA ALA A 29 -13.07 -3.96 16.65
C ALA A 29 -11.76 -3.47 16.01
N VAL A 30 -10.74 -3.17 16.84
CA VAL A 30 -9.39 -2.80 16.35
C VAL A 30 -8.72 -3.99 15.65
N ALA A 31 -8.83 -5.21 16.19
CA ALA A 31 -8.29 -6.40 15.55
C ALA A 31 -9.01 -6.76 14.24
N VAL A 32 -10.34 -6.66 14.18
CA VAL A 32 -11.12 -6.96 12.95
C VAL A 32 -10.94 -5.89 11.87
N GLY A 33 -10.68 -4.63 12.25
CA GLY A 33 -10.37 -3.54 11.32
C GLY A 33 -9.00 -3.66 10.65
N SER A 34 -8.06 -4.36 11.28
CA SER A 34 -6.69 -4.53 10.77
C SER A 34 -6.53 -5.59 9.67
N PHE A 35 -7.58 -6.38 9.37
CA PHE A 35 -7.51 -7.51 8.42
C PHE A 35 -8.35 -7.35 7.15
N ARG A 36 -9.00 -6.20 6.92
CA ARG A 36 -9.80 -5.98 5.70
C ARG A 36 -9.03 -5.12 4.70
N HIS A 37 -8.40 -5.79 3.74
CA HIS A 37 -7.94 -5.17 2.50
C HIS A 37 -9.15 -4.90 1.61
N THR A 38 -9.36 -3.63 1.26
CA THR A 38 -10.40 -3.22 0.33
C THR A 38 -9.77 -2.88 -0.99
N HIS A 39 -10.10 -3.67 -2.01
CA HIS A 39 -9.63 -3.43 -3.37
C HIS A 39 -10.09 -2.06 -3.89
N ILE A 40 -9.13 -1.26 -4.35
CA ILE A 40 -9.36 0.05 -4.97
C ILE A 40 -9.38 -0.09 -6.48
N ILE A 41 -8.25 -0.47 -7.08
CA ILE A 41 -8.08 -0.60 -8.53
C ILE A 41 -6.97 -1.61 -8.86
N THR A 42 -7.11 -2.29 -10.00
CA THR A 42 -6.04 -3.02 -10.66
C THR A 42 -5.92 -2.50 -12.08
N VAL A 43 -4.71 -2.11 -12.47
CA VAL A 43 -4.38 -1.69 -13.83
C VAL A 43 -3.29 -2.63 -14.33
N THR A 44 -3.52 -3.21 -15.52
CA THR A 44 -2.53 -4.00 -16.23
C THR A 44 -2.28 -3.39 -17.60
N ARG A 45 -1.02 -3.34 -18.01
CA ARG A 45 -0.58 -3.01 -19.36
C ARG A 45 0.41 -4.05 -19.87
N THR A 46 0.24 -4.45 -21.12
CA THR A 46 1.20 -5.30 -21.80
C THR A 46 2.24 -4.42 -22.48
N THR A 47 3.52 -4.76 -22.34
CA THR A 47 4.65 -4.01 -22.87
C THR A 47 5.70 -4.91 -23.50
N THR A 48 6.50 -4.33 -24.40
CA THR A 48 7.71 -4.91 -24.96
C THR A 48 8.99 -4.49 -24.24
N ALA A 49 8.89 -3.65 -23.20
CA ALA A 49 10.03 -3.19 -22.44
C ALA A 49 10.82 -4.33 -21.78
N ASP A 50 12.13 -4.14 -21.64
CA ASP A 50 13.01 -5.06 -20.91
C ASP A 50 12.68 -5.01 -19.40
N PRO A 51 12.55 -6.16 -18.73
CA PRO A 51 12.20 -6.22 -17.32
C PRO A 51 13.26 -5.59 -16.40
N ASN A 52 14.54 -5.57 -16.78
CA ASN A 52 15.59 -4.88 -16.04
C ASN A 52 15.46 -3.37 -16.14
N VAL A 53 15.08 -2.84 -17.31
CA VAL A 53 14.79 -1.41 -17.50
C VAL A 53 13.60 -0.99 -16.63
N MET A 54 12.52 -1.77 -16.66
CA MET A 54 11.36 -1.55 -15.79
C MET A 54 11.73 -1.61 -14.31
N TRP A 55 12.56 -2.57 -13.92
CA TRP A 55 13.03 -2.70 -12.54
C TRP A 55 13.87 -1.50 -12.09
N HIS A 56 14.81 -1.04 -12.93
CA HIS A 56 15.60 0.15 -12.62
C HIS A 56 14.75 1.42 -12.49
N LEU A 57 13.70 1.58 -13.29
CA LEU A 57 12.75 2.69 -13.13
C LEU A 57 12.03 2.67 -11.78
N TRP A 58 11.83 1.49 -11.19
CA TRP A 58 11.26 1.36 -9.84
C TRP A 58 12.30 1.62 -8.75
N GLU A 59 13.51 1.08 -8.89
CA GLU A 59 14.60 1.29 -7.91
C GLU A 59 15.10 2.73 -7.86
N ASP A 60 15.02 3.46 -8.97
CA ASP A 60 15.43 4.86 -9.09
C ASP A 60 14.39 5.82 -8.50
N VAL A 61 14.18 5.69 -7.17
CA VAL A 61 13.12 6.37 -6.43
C VAL A 61 13.08 7.88 -6.67
N PRO A 62 14.19 8.64 -6.53
CA PRO A 62 14.14 10.09 -6.69
C PRO A 62 13.72 10.55 -8.08
N ASN A 63 13.93 9.73 -9.11
CA ASN A 63 13.59 10.04 -10.51
C ASN A 63 12.24 9.46 -10.93
N ARG A 64 11.42 8.92 -10.02
CA ARG A 64 10.06 8.46 -10.34
C ARG A 64 9.15 9.58 -10.84
N THR A 65 9.48 10.85 -10.56
CA THR A 65 8.80 12.03 -11.14
C THR A 65 8.87 12.08 -12.66
N ASP A 66 9.79 11.33 -13.29
CA ASP A 66 9.89 11.20 -14.74
C ASP A 66 8.68 10.50 -15.37
N TRP A 67 7.97 9.65 -14.61
CA TRP A 67 6.80 8.89 -15.08
C TRP A 67 5.57 9.05 -14.20
N ASP A 68 5.72 9.37 -12.91
CA ASP A 68 4.61 9.72 -12.02
C ASP A 68 4.52 11.25 -11.89
N HIS A 69 3.83 11.86 -12.85
CA HIS A 69 3.66 13.31 -12.92
C HIS A 69 2.76 13.89 -11.81
N GLY A 70 2.14 13.05 -10.98
CA GLY A 70 1.43 13.50 -9.78
C GLY A 70 2.38 13.85 -8.63
N LEU A 71 3.64 13.42 -8.68
CA LEU A 71 4.61 13.63 -7.62
C LEU A 71 5.31 14.99 -7.74
N ASP A 72 5.40 15.70 -6.61
CA ASP A 72 6.37 16.78 -6.43
C ASP A 72 7.75 16.18 -6.12
N TYR A 73 7.81 15.20 -5.21
CA TYR A 73 9.00 14.37 -5.00
C TYR A 73 8.66 13.04 -4.31
N ILE A 74 9.59 12.09 -4.39
CA ILE A 74 9.61 10.88 -3.57
C ILE A 74 11.06 10.52 -3.22
N LYS A 75 11.30 10.04 -1.99
CA LYS A 75 12.64 9.68 -1.51
C LYS A 75 12.57 8.49 -0.55
N LEU A 76 13.62 7.69 -0.54
CA LEU A 76 13.92 6.72 0.51
C LEU A 76 15.07 7.22 1.40
N ASP A 77 15.02 6.84 2.67
CA ASP A 77 16.08 7.13 3.63
C ASP A 77 17.23 6.10 3.57
N ASP A 78 17.04 5.01 2.83
CA ASP A 78 17.98 3.90 2.65
C ASP A 78 17.91 3.36 1.21
N GLU A 79 18.66 2.30 0.91
CA GLU A 79 18.58 1.55 -0.35
C GLU A 79 17.16 1.00 -0.60
N PHE A 80 16.86 0.69 -1.87
CA PHE A 80 15.59 0.09 -2.26
C PHE A 80 15.51 -1.37 -1.79
N ARG A 81 14.97 -1.58 -0.58
CA ARG A 81 14.85 -2.91 0.06
C ARG A 81 13.63 -2.95 0.98
N GLU A 82 13.19 -4.16 1.33
CA GLU A 82 12.16 -4.35 2.36
C GLU A 82 12.54 -3.66 3.68
N GLY A 83 11.57 -2.96 4.27
CA GLY A 83 11.71 -2.16 5.48
C GLY A 83 12.34 -0.78 5.26
N ALA A 84 12.65 -0.39 4.03
CA ALA A 84 13.13 0.96 3.73
C ALA A 84 11.99 1.96 3.89
N ALA A 85 12.19 2.96 4.76
CA ALA A 85 11.25 4.06 4.97
C ALA A 85 11.57 5.21 4.00
N GLY A 86 10.56 6.02 3.71
CA GLY A 86 10.70 7.17 2.85
C GLY A 86 9.64 8.23 3.09
N THR A 87 9.78 9.33 2.35
CA THR A 87 8.77 10.39 2.30
C THR A 87 8.37 10.64 0.86
N VAL A 88 7.08 10.72 0.61
CA VAL A 88 6.49 11.12 -0.66
C VAL A 88 5.82 12.47 -0.50
N LYS A 89 5.75 13.25 -1.57
CA LYS A 89 4.89 14.41 -1.66
C LYS A 89 4.22 14.43 -3.03
N VAL A 90 2.90 14.32 -3.02
CA VAL A 90 2.03 14.53 -4.18
C VAL A 90 1.81 16.04 -4.35
N ASP A 91 1.68 16.50 -5.59
CA ASP A 91 1.43 17.92 -5.86
C ASP A 91 0.17 18.41 -5.11
N GLY A 92 0.27 19.60 -4.53
CA GLY A 92 -0.81 20.20 -3.73
C GLY A 92 -1.12 19.53 -2.38
N GLN A 93 -0.35 18.51 -1.95
CA GLN A 93 -0.54 17.82 -0.67
C GLN A 93 0.63 18.01 0.30
N ASP A 94 0.36 17.79 1.59
CA ASP A 94 1.41 17.70 2.60
C ASP A 94 2.21 16.39 2.41
N PRO A 95 3.51 16.36 2.74
CA PRO A 95 4.31 15.15 2.67
C PRO A 95 3.73 14.01 3.53
N LEU A 96 3.86 12.78 3.04
CA LEU A 96 3.40 11.55 3.68
C LEU A 96 4.57 10.58 3.83
N ASP A 97 4.59 9.87 4.94
CA ASP A 97 5.56 8.78 5.16
C ASP A 97 5.06 7.50 4.50
N TYR A 98 6.00 6.73 3.97
CA TYR A 98 5.74 5.42 3.38
C TYR A 98 6.87 4.44 3.68
N GLU A 99 6.62 3.15 3.44
CA GLU A 99 7.59 2.07 3.64
C GLU A 99 7.53 1.09 2.45
N ILE A 100 8.67 0.55 2.04
CA ILE A 100 8.72 -0.63 1.16
C ILE A 100 8.50 -1.88 2.00
N ILE A 101 7.40 -2.59 1.80
CA ILE A 101 7.00 -3.72 2.65
C ILE A 101 7.28 -5.09 2.04
N ASP A 102 7.63 -5.15 0.75
CA ASP A 102 7.99 -6.37 0.03
C ASP A 102 8.79 -6.03 -1.22
N VAL A 103 9.83 -6.80 -1.54
CA VAL A 103 10.68 -6.63 -2.72
C VAL A 103 11.11 -8.01 -3.24
N ASP A 104 10.80 -8.29 -4.50
CA ASP A 104 11.30 -9.43 -5.25
C ASP A 104 11.99 -8.92 -6.53
N PRO A 105 13.34 -8.85 -6.54
CA PRO A 105 14.09 -8.20 -7.61
C PRO A 105 13.76 -8.72 -9.02
N GLY A 106 13.40 -7.78 -9.91
CA GLY A 106 13.01 -8.06 -11.29
C GLY A 106 11.58 -8.61 -11.45
N ILE A 107 10.86 -8.87 -10.36
CA ILE A 107 9.52 -9.45 -10.36
C ILE A 107 8.49 -8.45 -9.84
N GLY A 108 8.76 -7.78 -8.72
CA GLY A 108 7.81 -6.84 -8.14
C GLY A 108 8.22 -6.26 -6.81
N PHE A 109 7.47 -5.28 -6.35
CA PHE A 109 7.60 -4.72 -5.01
C PHE A 109 6.26 -4.19 -4.51
N THR A 110 6.13 -4.03 -3.21
CA THR A 110 4.98 -3.39 -2.58
C THR A 110 5.44 -2.24 -1.70
N ASP A 111 4.86 -1.05 -1.91
CA ASP A 111 5.01 0.07 -0.98
C ASP A 111 3.69 0.35 -0.25
N ARG A 112 3.84 0.89 0.97
CA ARG A 112 2.74 1.17 1.89
C ARG A 112 2.76 2.64 2.24
N PHE A 113 1.70 3.35 1.88
CA PHE A 113 1.50 4.74 2.26
C PHE A 113 0.60 4.83 3.49
N TYR A 114 1.11 5.47 4.54
CA TYR A 114 0.36 5.64 5.78
C TYR A 114 -0.58 6.84 5.67
N SER A 115 -1.83 6.62 6.05
CA SER A 115 -2.86 7.63 6.12
C SER A 115 -3.33 7.83 7.56
N PHE A 116 -4.29 8.74 7.76
CA PHE A 116 -4.81 9.05 9.08
C PHE A 116 -5.51 7.85 9.75
N ALA A 117 -5.49 7.84 11.10
CA ALA A 117 -6.22 6.89 11.95
C ALA A 117 -5.89 5.40 11.72
N GLY A 118 -4.64 5.07 11.38
CA GLY A 118 -4.21 3.68 11.18
C GLY A 118 -4.75 3.05 9.90
N THR A 119 -5.17 3.87 8.94
CA THR A 119 -5.43 3.47 7.56
C THR A 119 -4.16 3.57 6.74
N TYR A 120 -4.00 2.69 5.78
CA TYR A 120 -2.89 2.72 4.82
C TYR A 120 -3.35 2.16 3.48
N THR A 121 -2.60 2.47 2.43
CA THR A 121 -2.75 1.86 1.11
C THR A 121 -1.51 1.07 0.74
N ASP A 122 -1.72 -0.17 0.30
CA ASP A 122 -0.67 -1.03 -0.24
C ASP A 122 -0.76 -0.96 -1.77
N TRP A 123 0.36 -0.62 -2.42
CA TRP A 123 0.46 -0.57 -3.88
C TRP A 123 1.40 -1.68 -4.32
N HIS A 124 0.82 -2.68 -4.96
CA HIS A 124 1.53 -3.84 -5.45
C HIS A 124 1.92 -3.61 -6.92
N HIS A 125 3.22 -3.66 -7.20
CA HIS A 125 3.78 -3.52 -8.54
C HIS A 125 4.38 -4.85 -8.95
N THR A 126 3.98 -5.37 -10.11
CA THR A 126 4.45 -6.70 -10.59
C THR A 126 4.71 -6.68 -12.08
N ILE A 127 5.72 -7.44 -12.49
CA ILE A 127 6.09 -7.76 -13.88
C ILE A 127 5.89 -9.25 -14.05
N ASN A 128 5.09 -9.65 -15.05
CA ASN A 128 4.89 -11.06 -15.38
C ASN A 128 5.19 -11.31 -16.84
N GLU A 129 6.07 -12.27 -17.13
CA GLU A 129 6.34 -12.71 -18.50
C GLU A 129 5.10 -13.40 -19.10
N ARG A 130 4.84 -13.12 -20.37
CA ARG A 130 3.77 -13.72 -21.16
C ARG A 130 4.32 -14.81 -22.09
N PRO A 131 3.47 -15.77 -22.52
CA PRO A 131 3.89 -16.80 -23.47
C PRO A 131 4.38 -16.29 -24.83
N ASP A 132 4.08 -15.04 -25.20
CA ASP A 132 4.52 -14.40 -26.44
C ASP A 132 5.83 -13.59 -26.29
N GLY A 133 6.50 -13.68 -25.13
CA GLY A 133 7.76 -13.01 -24.83
C GLY A 133 7.61 -11.54 -24.42
N ARG A 134 6.38 -11.03 -24.29
CA ARG A 134 6.08 -9.70 -23.72
C ARG A 134 5.93 -9.77 -22.21
N HIS A 135 5.78 -8.63 -21.56
CA HIS A 135 5.53 -8.54 -20.12
C HIS A 135 4.19 -7.88 -19.83
N ASP A 136 3.50 -8.33 -18.79
CA ASP A 136 2.38 -7.63 -18.18
C ASP A 136 2.86 -6.90 -16.92
N VAL A 137 2.80 -5.56 -16.96
CA VAL A 137 3.02 -4.69 -15.80
C VAL A 137 1.67 -4.49 -15.12
N THR A 138 1.57 -4.90 -13.86
CA THR A 138 0.32 -4.81 -13.10
C THR A 138 0.52 -4.05 -11.80
N TRP A 139 -0.28 -2.99 -11.62
CA TRP A 139 -0.38 -2.23 -10.38
C TRP A 139 -1.73 -2.52 -9.73
N ARG A 140 -1.71 -2.93 -8.46
CA ARG A 140 -2.91 -3.22 -7.66
C ARG A 140 -2.86 -2.43 -6.37
N LEU A 141 -3.89 -1.62 -6.13
CA LEU A 141 -4.05 -0.85 -4.90
C LEU A 141 -5.10 -1.46 -3.99
N GLU A 142 -4.76 -1.54 -2.71
CA GLU A 142 -5.67 -1.94 -1.65
C GLU A 142 -5.60 -0.96 -0.48
N ALA A 143 -6.75 -0.62 0.09
CA ALA A 143 -6.84 0.20 1.29
C ALA A 143 -7.18 -0.68 2.51
N SER A 144 -6.48 -0.46 3.61
CA SER A 144 -6.66 -1.22 4.85
C SER A 144 -6.91 -0.31 6.04
N GLY A 145 -7.48 -0.87 7.10
CA GLY A 145 -7.72 -0.17 8.37
C GLY A 145 -9.18 0.25 8.59
N PRO A 146 -9.48 0.87 9.75
CA PRO A 146 -10.85 1.06 10.24
C PRO A 146 -11.74 1.92 9.35
N LEU A 147 -11.15 2.85 8.60
CA LEU A 147 -11.87 3.80 7.76
C LEU A 147 -11.83 3.46 6.26
N SER A 148 -11.14 2.37 5.86
CA SER A 148 -10.93 2.05 4.44
C SER A 148 -12.24 1.89 3.68
N LEU A 149 -13.27 1.28 4.28
CA LEU A 149 -14.57 1.10 3.64
C LEU A 149 -15.31 2.42 3.35
N ILE A 150 -15.12 3.43 4.21
CA ILE A 150 -15.78 4.73 4.06
C ILE A 150 -15.02 5.59 3.06
N SER A 151 -13.68 5.52 3.06
CA SER A 151 -12.85 6.26 2.11
C SER A 151 -12.80 5.63 0.71
N THR A 152 -13.10 4.33 0.57
CA THR A 152 -12.98 3.59 -0.69
C THR A 152 -13.64 4.27 -1.89
N PRO A 153 -14.89 4.77 -1.84
CA PRO A 153 -15.49 5.43 -3.01
C PRO A 153 -14.71 6.68 -3.45
N ALA A 154 -14.18 7.45 -2.49
CA ALA A 154 -13.35 8.61 -2.79
C ALA A 154 -11.99 8.20 -3.36
N LEU A 155 -11.32 7.22 -2.76
CA LEU A 155 -10.05 6.68 -3.25
C LEU A 155 -10.20 6.11 -4.67
N LYS A 156 -11.29 5.39 -4.95
CA LYS A 156 -11.59 4.89 -6.31
C LYS A 156 -11.83 6.00 -7.32
N SER A 157 -12.41 7.11 -6.90
CA SER A 157 -12.62 8.27 -7.78
C SER A 157 -11.32 8.99 -8.08
N ILE A 158 -10.40 9.10 -7.11
CA ILE A 158 -9.11 9.77 -7.27
C ILE A 158 -8.17 8.88 -8.11
N PHE A 159 -7.92 7.66 -7.63
CA PHE A 159 -7.00 6.73 -8.26
C PHE A 159 -7.54 6.08 -9.54
N GLY A 160 -8.83 6.24 -9.83
CA GLY A 160 -9.47 5.71 -11.03
C GLY A 160 -8.90 6.27 -12.32
N ASP A 161 -8.47 7.54 -12.30
CA ASP A 161 -7.88 8.23 -13.44
C ASP A 161 -6.36 8.36 -13.32
N GLU A 162 -5.84 8.59 -12.10
CA GLU A 162 -4.41 8.80 -11.85
C GLU A 162 -3.57 7.53 -12.08
N VAL A 163 -4.01 6.37 -11.57
CA VAL A 163 -3.21 5.13 -11.66
C VAL A 163 -3.08 4.65 -13.10
N PRO A 164 -4.15 4.60 -13.93
CA PRO A 164 -3.98 4.26 -15.34
C PRO A 164 -3.00 5.15 -16.07
N ALA A 165 -3.06 6.47 -15.86
CA ALA A 165 -2.16 7.42 -16.51
C ALA A 165 -0.70 7.18 -16.11
N ALA A 166 -0.42 7.00 -14.82
CA ALA A 166 0.94 6.73 -14.34
C ALA A 166 1.49 5.39 -14.88
N VAL A 167 0.65 4.34 -15.00
CA VAL A 167 1.06 3.06 -15.61
C VAL A 167 1.36 3.23 -17.09
N ASP A 168 0.57 4.04 -17.81
CA ASP A 168 0.76 4.31 -19.23
C ASP A 168 2.10 5.04 -19.45
N GLU A 169 2.37 6.12 -18.71
CA GLU A 169 3.65 6.86 -18.77
C GLU A 169 4.84 5.99 -18.36
N PHE A 170 4.70 5.15 -17.32
CA PHE A 170 5.73 4.19 -16.92
C PHE A 170 6.08 3.22 -18.06
N VAL A 171 5.07 2.64 -18.71
CA VAL A 171 5.27 1.71 -19.83
C VAL A 171 5.91 2.42 -21.03
N GLU A 172 5.43 3.60 -21.40
CA GLU A 172 5.99 4.37 -22.52
C GLU A 172 7.46 4.73 -22.28
N LEU A 173 7.80 5.18 -21.07
CA LEU A 173 9.17 5.47 -20.69
C LEU A 173 10.05 4.21 -20.71
N ALA A 174 9.55 3.09 -20.20
CA ALA A 174 10.28 1.82 -20.17
C ALA A 174 10.58 1.29 -21.58
N GLU A 175 9.60 1.34 -22.49
CA GLU A 175 9.79 0.94 -23.90
C GLU A 175 10.80 1.84 -24.61
N LYS A 176 10.72 3.14 -24.36
CA LYS A 176 11.67 4.10 -24.91
C LYS A 176 13.10 3.82 -24.44
N ARG A 177 13.32 3.63 -23.14
CA ARG A 177 14.66 3.35 -22.59
C ARG A 177 15.20 2.01 -23.08
N THR A 178 14.34 0.99 -23.20
CA THR A 178 14.71 -0.31 -23.79
C THR A 178 15.26 -0.13 -25.21
N ALA A 179 14.57 0.64 -26.05
CA ALA A 179 15.00 0.89 -27.43
C ALA A 179 16.27 1.75 -27.56
N GLU A 180 16.67 2.46 -26.50
CA GLU A 180 17.92 3.23 -26.46
C GLU A 180 19.13 2.39 -26.03
N GLU A 181 18.91 1.24 -25.39
CA GLU A 181 19.95 0.29 -24.96
C GLU A 181 20.31 -0.75 -26.03
N ASP A 182 19.44 -0.93 -27.04
CA ASP A 182 19.62 -1.81 -28.21
C ASP A 182 20.46 -1.17 -29.35
#